data_AF-A0A519ZPG5-F1
#
_entry.id   AF-A0A519ZPG5-F1
#
_cell.length_a   1.000
_cell.length_b   1.000
_cell.length_c   1.000
_cell.angle_alpha   90.00
_cell.angle_beta   90.00
_cell.angle_gamma   90.00
#
_symmetry.space_group_name_H-M   'P 1'
#
loop_
_entity.id
_entity.type
_entity.pdbx_description
1 polymer ?
#
loop_
_entity_poly.entity_id
_entity_poly.type
_entity_poly.pdbx_seq_one_letter_code
_entity_poly.pdbx_strand_id
1 'polypeptide(L)'
;MGAGGLTPATLRLPRSSAALHSANDARRLSAVVRPAAQAVVKAPAERKAANRLAQARYDGPQSVSVRSSATGRYYRFEHPGHVLTIDADDVMLMRRIQDITLL
;
A
#
# COMPACT_ATOMS: atom_id res chain seq x y z
N MET A 1 -16.34 -36.53 -52.22
CA MET A 1 -16.60 -36.18 -50.81
C MET A 1 -15.25 -35.89 -50.17
N GLY A 2 -14.86 -34.73 -49.64
CA GLY A 2 -15.31 -33.33 -49.59
C GLY A 2 -14.02 -32.50 -49.37
N ALA A 3 -13.79 -31.35 -50.01
CA ALA A 3 -14.23 -30.00 -49.65
C ALA A 3 -13.79 -29.49 -48.26
N GLY A 4 -12.93 -28.45 -48.27
CA GLY A 4 -12.76 -27.43 -47.21
C GLY A 4 -11.82 -27.82 -46.06
N GLY A 5 -10.95 -26.97 -45.53
CA GLY A 5 -10.72 -25.55 -45.75
C GLY A 5 -9.97 -24.95 -44.56
N LEU A 6 -9.42 -23.75 -44.78
CA LEU A 6 -9.22 -22.67 -43.81
C LEU A 6 -8.01 -22.78 -42.86
N THR A 7 -7.01 -21.96 -43.19
CA THR A 7 -5.96 -21.45 -42.31
C THR A 7 -6.56 -20.62 -41.15
N PRO A 8 -5.99 -20.66 -39.93
CA PRO A 8 -6.19 -19.56 -38.99
C PRO A 8 -5.09 -18.51 -39.19
N ALA A 9 -5.40 -17.48 -39.98
CA ALA A 9 -4.70 -16.21 -39.94
C ALA A 9 -5.09 -15.47 -38.64
N THR A 10 -4.26 -15.54 -37.61
CA THR A 10 -4.47 -14.75 -36.39
C THR A 10 -4.09 -13.29 -36.65
N LEU A 11 -5.09 -12.47 -36.96
CA LEU A 11 -5.04 -11.02 -36.92
C LEU A 11 -4.64 -10.55 -35.51
N ARG A 12 -3.42 -10.04 -35.33
CA ARG A 12 -3.06 -9.24 -34.15
C ARG A 12 -3.32 -7.76 -34.47
N LEU A 13 -4.22 -7.18 -33.69
CA LEU A 13 -4.71 -5.80 -33.82
C LEU A 13 -3.58 -4.77 -33.75
N PRO A 14 -3.71 -3.63 -34.48
CA PRO A 14 -2.74 -2.56 -34.48
C PRO A 14 -2.69 -1.81 -33.13
N ARG A 15 -1.47 -1.45 -32.74
CA ARG A 15 -1.16 -0.50 -31.65
C ARG A 15 -1.78 0.86 -31.95
N SER A 16 -2.75 1.28 -31.14
CA SER A 16 -3.18 2.68 -31.09
C SER A 16 -2.27 3.45 -30.13
N SER A 17 -1.23 4.05 -30.69
CA SER A 17 -0.55 5.20 -30.09
C SER A 17 -1.12 6.45 -30.76
N ALA A 18 -1.89 7.26 -30.03
CA ALA A 18 -2.16 8.64 -30.39
C ALA A 18 -2.77 9.40 -29.20
N ALA A 19 -2.11 10.50 -28.87
CA ALA A 19 -2.52 11.49 -27.89
C ALA A 19 -3.84 12.16 -28.29
N LEU A 20 -4.67 12.45 -27.29
CA LEU A 20 -5.65 13.55 -27.36
C LEU A 20 -5.45 14.42 -26.13
N HIS A 21 -4.61 15.43 -26.31
CA HIS A 21 -4.72 16.69 -25.59
C HIS A 21 -6.08 17.33 -25.88
N SER A 22 -6.55 18.13 -24.92
CA SER A 22 -7.51 19.23 -25.10
C SER A 22 -9.00 18.91 -25.01
N ALA A 23 -9.56 19.16 -23.82
CA ALA A 23 -10.93 19.64 -23.66
C ALA A 23 -11.01 20.52 -22.39
N ASN A 24 -10.18 21.56 -22.37
CA ASN A 24 -10.42 22.73 -21.53
C ASN A 24 -11.13 23.75 -22.41
N ASP A 25 -12.46 23.78 -22.40
CA ASP A 25 -13.29 25.01 -22.41
C ASP A 25 -14.77 24.62 -22.46
N ALA A 26 -15.53 25.03 -21.44
CA ALA A 26 -16.84 25.66 -21.59
C ALA A 26 -17.57 25.67 -20.25
N ARG A 27 -17.33 26.75 -19.50
CA ARG A 27 -18.25 27.26 -18.49
C ARG A 27 -19.67 27.35 -19.06
N ARG A 28 -20.67 26.82 -18.36
CA ARG A 28 -21.97 27.51 -18.17
C ARG A 28 -22.65 27.11 -16.86
N LEU A 29 -22.47 28.00 -15.89
CA LEU A 29 -23.41 28.47 -14.86
C LEU A 29 -24.79 27.77 -14.79
N SER A 30 -25.05 27.17 -13.63
CA SER A 30 -26.34 27.30 -12.93
C SER A 30 -26.10 27.17 -11.43
N ALA A 31 -26.27 28.28 -10.74
CA ALA A 31 -26.09 28.42 -9.31
C ALA A 31 -27.30 27.82 -8.57
N VAL A 32 -27.05 26.97 -7.57
CA VAL A 32 -27.95 26.80 -6.42
C VAL A 32 -27.11 26.77 -5.14
N VAL A 33 -27.51 27.68 -4.25
CA VAL A 33 -26.99 28.06 -2.93
C VAL A 33 -26.88 26.90 -1.95
N ARG A 34 -25.73 26.73 -1.27
CA ARG A 34 -25.55 26.75 0.22
C ARG A 34 -24.06 26.98 0.56
N PRO A 35 -23.69 27.97 1.41
CA PRO A 35 -22.37 27.97 2.02
C PRO A 35 -22.36 26.94 3.16
N ALA A 36 -21.97 25.71 2.86
CA ALA A 36 -21.47 24.83 3.92
C ALA A 36 -20.12 25.42 4.34
N ALA A 37 -20.10 26.09 5.49
CA ALA A 37 -18.88 26.48 6.16
C ALA A 37 -17.93 25.29 6.12
N GLN A 38 -16.84 25.42 5.36
CA GLN A 38 -15.77 24.45 5.40
C GLN A 38 -15.22 24.54 6.82
N ALA A 39 -15.69 23.64 7.67
CA ALA A 39 -15.00 23.32 8.89
C ALA A 39 -13.62 22.85 8.43
N VAL A 40 -12.67 23.78 8.45
CA VAL A 40 -11.25 23.45 8.44
C VAL A 40 -11.08 22.63 9.71
N VAL A 41 -11.28 21.33 9.58
CA VAL A 41 -10.81 20.36 10.53
C VAL A 41 -9.31 20.61 10.53
N LYS A 42 -8.83 21.34 11.54
CA LYS A 42 -7.42 21.37 11.87
C LYS A 42 -7.04 19.91 11.99
N ALA A 43 -6.38 19.39 10.96
CA ALA A 43 -5.73 18.09 11.04
C ALA A 43 -4.96 18.10 12.35
N PRO A 44 -5.17 17.11 13.25
CA PRO A 44 -4.38 17.05 14.45
C PRO A 44 -2.94 17.05 13.98
N ALA A 45 -2.18 18.05 14.45
CA ALA A 45 -0.80 18.27 14.08
C ALA A 45 -0.13 16.90 13.94
N GLU A 46 0.36 16.58 12.75
CA GLU A 46 1.28 15.48 12.55
C GLU A 46 2.38 15.71 13.57
N ARG A 47 2.26 15.04 14.73
CA ARG A 47 3.38 14.89 15.63
C ARG A 47 4.37 14.22 14.70
N LYS A 48 5.44 14.93 14.35
CA LYS A 48 6.70 14.30 14.00
C LYS A 48 7.00 13.40 15.19
N ALA A 49 6.42 12.21 15.19
CA ALA A 49 6.87 11.10 15.98
C ALA A 49 8.30 10.96 15.48
N ALA A 50 9.25 11.45 16.27
CA ALA A 50 10.64 11.15 16.05
C ALA A 50 10.65 9.64 15.81
N ASN A 51 11.03 9.23 14.60
CA ASN A 51 10.92 7.87 14.12
C ASN A 51 11.84 7.04 15.01
N ARG A 52 11.33 6.61 16.17
CA ARG A 52 12.06 5.85 17.16
C ARG A 52 12.02 4.45 16.62
N LEU A 53 13.09 4.07 15.96
CA LEU A 53 13.26 2.73 15.44
C LEU A 53 13.88 1.88 16.55
N ALA A 54 13.39 0.65 16.68
CA ALA A 54 14.00 -0.38 17.52
C ALA A 54 14.40 -1.57 16.65
N GLN A 55 15.21 -2.47 17.20
CA GLN A 55 15.57 -3.71 16.53
C GLN A 55 14.96 -4.89 17.27
N ALA A 56 14.45 -5.85 16.51
CA ALA A 56 13.96 -7.13 17.02
C ALA A 56 14.67 -8.25 16.28
N ARG A 57 15.12 -9.27 17.00
CA ARG A 57 15.63 -10.52 16.48
C ARG A 57 14.65 -11.62 16.81
N TYR A 58 14.36 -12.50 15.86
CA TYR A 58 13.55 -13.68 16.11
C TYR A 58 14.43 -14.93 16.12
N ASP A 59 14.41 -15.66 17.24
CA ASP A 59 15.25 -16.82 17.52
C ASP A 59 14.48 -18.16 17.43
N GLY A 60 13.21 -18.13 17.00
CA GLY A 60 12.38 -19.33 16.85
C GLY A 60 12.73 -20.17 15.61
N PRO A 61 12.21 -21.42 15.51
CA PRO A 61 12.71 -22.44 14.58
C PRO A 61 12.29 -22.25 13.11
N GLN A 62 11.25 -21.47 12.84
CA GLN A 62 10.65 -21.30 11.51
C GLN A 62 10.30 -19.84 11.26
N SER A 63 10.19 -19.42 10.00
CA SER A 63 9.79 -18.06 9.64
C SER A 63 8.49 -17.63 10.32
N VAL A 64 8.40 -16.39 10.78
CA VAL A 64 7.20 -15.83 11.39
C VAL A 64 6.85 -14.47 10.81
N SER A 65 5.55 -14.23 10.65
CA SER A 65 5.01 -12.97 10.16
C SER A 65 4.10 -12.34 11.20
N VAL A 66 4.30 -11.05 11.45
CA VAL A 66 3.63 -10.28 12.48
C VAL A 66 3.01 -9.04 11.84
N ARG A 67 1.70 -8.84 12.06
CA ARG A 67 1.01 -7.63 11.66
C ARG A 67 0.65 -6.82 12.90
N SER A 68 1.06 -5.56 12.93
CA SER A 68 0.63 -4.65 13.98
C SER A 68 -0.80 -4.21 13.75
N SER A 69 -1.66 -4.43 14.74
CA SER A 69 -3.03 -3.89 14.74
C SER A 69 -3.07 -2.39 15.02
N ALA A 70 -2.02 -1.83 15.65
CA ALA A 70 -1.96 -0.41 16.01
C ALA A 70 -1.53 0.46 14.84
N THR A 71 -0.48 0.05 14.12
CA THR A 71 0.12 0.82 13.01
C THR A 71 -0.23 0.25 11.64
N GLY A 72 -0.78 -0.97 11.57
CA GLY A 72 -1.05 -1.67 10.32
C GLY A 72 0.19 -2.29 9.65
N ARG A 73 1.38 -2.09 10.21
CA ARG A 73 2.67 -2.55 9.62
C ARG A 73 2.81 -4.07 9.65
N TYR A 74 3.57 -4.58 8.70
CA TYR A 74 3.85 -6.01 8.55
C TYR A 74 5.35 -6.26 8.66
N TYR A 75 5.71 -7.17 9.55
CA TYR A 75 7.08 -7.59 9.84
C TYR A 75 7.19 -9.08 9.55
N ARG A 76 8.24 -9.50 8.84
CA ARG A 76 8.45 -10.91 8.48
C ARG A 76 9.88 -11.33 8.79
N PHE A 77 10.01 -12.26 9.73
CA PHE A 77 11.27 -12.89 10.08
C PHE A 77 11.43 -14.15 9.22
N GLU A 78 12.38 -14.13 8.28
CA GLU A 78 12.52 -15.19 7.27
C GLU A 78 13.16 -16.47 7.81
N HIS A 79 14.04 -16.35 8.81
CA HIS A 79 14.80 -17.46 9.37
C HIS A 79 15.18 -17.18 10.84
N PRO A 80 15.61 -18.19 11.60
CA PRO A 80 16.13 -18.00 12.95
C PRO A 80 17.30 -17.02 12.96
N GLY A 81 17.37 -16.16 13.96
CA GLY A 81 18.35 -15.08 14.10
C GLY A 81 18.11 -13.87 13.19
N HIS A 82 17.06 -13.84 12.37
CA HIS A 82 16.77 -12.70 11.51
C HIS A 82 16.44 -11.46 12.34
N VAL A 83 17.06 -10.31 11.98
CA VAL A 83 16.88 -9.03 12.67
C VAL A 83 16.09 -8.09 11.78
N LEU A 84 15.07 -7.46 12.36
CA LEU A 84 14.26 -6.44 11.71
C LEU A 84 14.29 -5.14 12.49
N THR A 85 14.29 -4.04 11.75
CA THR A 85 13.98 -2.72 12.29
C THR A 85 12.46 -2.57 12.40
N ILE A 86 11.99 -2.22 13.59
CA ILE A 86 10.58 -2.05 13.92
C ILE A 86 10.31 -0.62 14.41
N ASP A 87 9.05 -0.22 14.37
CA ASP A 87 8.62 1.02 15.02
C ASP A 87 8.62 0.90 16.55
N ALA A 88 8.92 1.99 17.25
CA ALA A 88 8.77 2.08 18.70
C ALA A 88 7.34 1.83 19.17
N ASP A 89 6.34 2.25 18.41
CA ASP A 89 4.93 1.98 18.74
C ASP A 89 4.61 0.47 18.71
N ASP A 90 5.38 -0.31 17.94
CA ASP A 90 5.22 -1.76 17.77
C ASP A 90 6.14 -2.58 18.69
N VAL A 91 6.98 -1.95 19.49
CA VAL A 91 7.89 -2.65 20.43
C VAL A 91 7.11 -3.54 21.39
N MET A 92 6.00 -3.02 21.93
CA MET A 92 5.16 -3.79 22.88
C MET A 92 4.48 -4.98 22.22
N LEU A 93 4.21 -4.93 20.91
CA LEU A 93 3.74 -6.08 20.16
C LEU A 93 4.83 -7.15 20.09
N MET A 94 6.06 -6.76 19.75
CA MET A 94 7.18 -7.70 19.64
C MET A 94 7.48 -8.41 20.96
N ARG A 95 7.37 -7.71 22.10
CA ARG A 95 7.57 -8.32 23.44
C ARG A 95 6.56 -9.41 23.81
N ARG A 96 5.40 -9.46 23.14
CA ARG A 96 4.36 -10.47 23.42
C ARG A 96 4.59 -11.78 22.66
N ILE A 97 5.46 -11.77 21.67
CA ILE A 97 5.73 -12.91 20.82
C ILE A 97 6.90 -13.66 21.44
N GLN A 98 6.70 -14.96 21.66
CA GLN A 98 7.79 -15.83 22.14
C GLN A 98 8.93 -15.84 21.12
N ASP A 99 10.14 -16.04 21.63
CA ASP A 99 11.36 -16.13 20.83
C ASP A 99 11.73 -14.83 20.07
N ILE A 100 11.10 -13.69 20.36
CA ILE A 100 11.58 -12.38 19.91
C ILE A 100 12.39 -11.68 20.99
N THR A 101 13.61 -11.30 20.65
CA THR A 101 14.53 -10.50 21.47
C THR A 101 14.61 -9.08 20.91
N LEU A 102 14.39 -8.07 21.75
CA LEU A 102 14.66 -6.67 21.39
C LEU A 102 16.14 -6.35 21.62
N LEU A 103 16.75 -5.64 20.68
CA LEU A 103 18.17 -5.25 20.71
C LEU A 103 18.36 -3.77 21.03
#